data_AF-A0A8T6M0H9-F1
#
_entry.id   AF-A0A8T6M0H9-F1
#
_cell.length_a   1.000
_cell.length_b   1.000
_cell.length_c   1.000
_cell.angle_alpha   90.00
_cell.angle_beta   90.00
_cell.angle_gamma   90.00
#
_symmetry.space_group_name_H-M   'P 1'
#
loop_
_entity.id
_entity.type
_entity.pdbx_description
1 polymer ?
#
loop_
_entity_poly.entity_id
_entity_poly.type
_entity_poly.pdbx_seq_one_letter_code
_entity_poly.pdbx_strand_id
1 'polypeptide(L)'
;LKETKVDVAHSEITRYWNEGGENLNKLLDYARKDAELPIKILFKLSMLDKFIEISKLSGINLQDCLDSGETQRIDSILLREFNRKNFVMPCKPDDAEVSRRGREREKLGLKGAFVLDPVLGFHDKCIAYLDYQSMYANIVISYNICPTTYLNGFADGDEYNKTPSGAAFVKKGIRRGILPEVLEYLLKMRSAIKKQMKNANDPAMKNYYYAKQYAFKTVGNAIYGYSGYVKSRLYVIDIANGITSVGREMTLKTKEIVETKTTYKVVYGDTDSCQVKFDTIDVQEAFKLGGQVSDLINREIKNILQIKIDSIFKSTLYLAKKRYAAWNFEPMENGWDESIMTKGIE
;
A
#
# COMPACT_ATOMS: atom_id res chain seq x y z
N LEU A 1 -16.29 -6.87 17.77
CA LEU A 1 -16.69 -6.21 19.03
C LEU A 1 -16.43 -7.07 20.28
N LYS A 2 -16.03 -8.36 20.13
CA LYS A 2 -15.89 -9.32 21.25
C LYS A 2 -17.19 -9.42 22.09
N GLU A 3 -18.33 -9.17 21.46
CA GLU A 3 -19.67 -9.26 22.04
C GLU A 3 -20.36 -10.51 21.49
N THR A 4 -21.12 -11.22 22.33
CA THR A 4 -22.00 -12.31 21.92
C THR A 4 -23.29 -11.76 21.29
N LYS A 5 -23.77 -12.42 20.24
CA LYS A 5 -25.04 -12.10 19.58
C LYS A 5 -26.18 -12.82 20.31
N VAL A 6 -27.31 -12.14 20.53
CA VAL A 6 -28.56 -12.85 20.84
C VAL A 6 -28.98 -13.49 19.53
N ASP A 7 -29.17 -14.80 19.51
CA ASP A 7 -29.57 -15.51 18.30
C ASP A 7 -30.97 -16.08 18.43
N VAL A 8 -31.76 -15.89 17.38
CA VAL A 8 -33.12 -16.40 17.24
C VAL A 8 -33.19 -17.07 15.87
N ALA A 9 -33.43 -18.38 15.87
CA ALA A 9 -33.55 -19.13 14.63
C ALA A 9 -34.71 -18.58 13.80
N HIS A 10 -34.53 -18.48 12.49
CA HIS A 10 -35.56 -17.94 11.58
C HIS A 10 -36.92 -18.64 11.74
N SER A 11 -36.92 -19.96 11.94
CA SER A 11 -38.13 -20.77 12.17
C SER A 11 -38.89 -20.40 13.45
N GLU A 12 -38.21 -19.84 14.45
CA GLU A 12 -38.78 -19.52 15.76
C GLU A 12 -39.35 -18.10 15.82
N ILE A 13 -39.03 -17.21 14.86
CA ILE A 13 -39.43 -15.80 14.90
C ILE A 13 -40.95 -15.63 14.96
N THR A 14 -41.68 -16.29 14.06
CA THR A 14 -43.16 -16.21 14.01
C THR A 14 -43.78 -16.74 15.29
N ARG A 15 -43.23 -17.84 15.81
CA ARG A 15 -43.68 -18.45 17.06
C ARG A 15 -43.45 -17.48 18.23
N TYR A 16 -42.26 -16.90 18.35
CA TYR A 16 -41.91 -15.99 19.44
C TYR A 16 -42.74 -14.70 19.42
N TRP A 17 -43.07 -14.20 18.22
CA TRP A 17 -43.96 -13.07 18.04
C TRP A 17 -45.38 -13.37 18.52
N ASN A 18 -45.93 -14.53 18.15
CA ASN A 18 -47.30 -14.91 18.46
C ASN A 18 -47.50 -15.35 19.92
N GLU A 19 -46.52 -16.04 20.52
CA GLU A 19 -46.58 -16.53 21.90
C GLU A 19 -46.49 -15.40 22.95
N GLY A 20 -45.90 -14.25 22.60
CA GLY A 20 -45.78 -13.12 23.52
C GLY A 20 -44.82 -13.37 24.68
N GLY A 21 -44.96 -12.59 25.76
CA GLY A 21 -44.22 -12.79 27.02
C GLY A 21 -42.70 -12.76 26.86
N GLU A 22 -42.01 -13.73 27.48
CA GLU A 22 -40.55 -13.83 27.44
C GLU A 22 -40.00 -14.06 26.02
N ASN A 23 -40.74 -14.81 25.17
CA ASN A 23 -40.32 -15.07 23.80
C ASN A 23 -40.35 -13.80 22.95
N LEU A 24 -41.36 -12.94 23.15
CA LEU A 24 -41.41 -11.63 22.53
C LEU A 24 -40.29 -10.72 23.06
N ASN A 25 -40.01 -10.71 24.36
CA ASN A 25 -38.90 -9.93 24.94
C ASN A 25 -37.55 -10.35 24.33
N LYS A 26 -37.31 -11.66 24.20
CA LYS A 26 -36.10 -12.20 23.55
C LYS A 26 -36.00 -11.77 22.08
N LEU A 27 -37.12 -11.75 21.34
CA LEU A 27 -37.16 -11.29 19.96
C LEU A 27 -36.90 -9.77 19.85
N LEU A 28 -37.41 -8.98 20.79
CA LEU A 28 -37.14 -7.54 20.86
C LEU A 28 -35.66 -7.25 21.16
N ASP A 29 -35.04 -8.00 22.07
CA ASP A 29 -33.62 -7.87 22.37
C ASP A 29 -32.73 -8.31 21.20
N TYR A 30 -33.10 -9.40 20.50
CA TYR A 30 -32.50 -9.81 19.23
C TYR A 30 -32.52 -8.68 18.21
N ALA A 31 -33.71 -8.11 17.93
CA ALA A 31 -33.86 -7.05 16.94
C ALA A 31 -33.12 -5.76 17.34
N ARG A 32 -33.18 -5.38 18.62
CA ARG A 32 -32.44 -4.23 19.15
C ARG A 32 -30.93 -4.40 18.98
N LYS A 33 -30.40 -5.58 19.34
CA LYS A 33 -28.97 -5.88 19.21
C LYS A 33 -28.53 -5.79 17.74
N ASP A 34 -29.32 -6.33 16.81
CA ASP A 34 -29.02 -6.29 15.38
C ASP A 34 -29.07 -4.88 14.79
N ALA A 35 -29.91 -3.98 15.33
CA ALA A 35 -29.91 -2.57 14.96
C ALA A 35 -28.72 -1.78 15.54
N GLU A 36 -28.29 -2.08 16.76
CA GLU A 36 -27.18 -1.38 17.43
C GLU A 36 -25.80 -1.77 16.89
N LEU A 37 -25.60 -3.06 16.56
CA LEU A 37 -24.30 -3.60 16.18
C LEU A 37 -23.68 -2.89 14.95
N PRO A 38 -24.41 -2.64 13.85
CA PRO A 38 -23.88 -1.90 12.70
C PRO A 38 -23.38 -0.51 13.08
N ILE A 39 -24.10 0.20 13.94
CA ILE A 39 -23.71 1.54 14.43
C ILE A 39 -22.41 1.46 15.24
N LYS A 40 -22.30 0.48 16.14
CA LYS A 40 -21.07 0.25 16.93
C LYS A 40 -19.88 -0.11 16.03
N ILE A 41 -20.09 -0.91 14.98
CA ILE A 41 -19.05 -1.25 14.01
C ILE A 41 -18.61 0.00 13.23
N LEU A 42 -19.57 0.81 12.77
CA LEU A 42 -19.32 2.04 12.02
C LEU A 42 -18.41 2.99 12.80
N PHE A 43 -18.71 3.22 14.08
CA PHE A 43 -17.89 4.07 14.96
C PHE A 43 -16.55 3.43 15.30
N LYS A 44 -16.53 2.14 15.64
CA LYS A 44 -15.28 1.45 16.00
C LYS A 44 -14.27 1.44 14.85
N LEU A 45 -14.74 1.32 13.63
CA LEU A 45 -13.91 1.32 12.43
C LEU A 45 -13.70 2.73 11.85
N SER A 46 -14.32 3.76 12.43
CA SER A 46 -14.26 5.15 11.98
C SER A 46 -14.55 5.29 10.48
N MET A 47 -15.54 4.54 9.99
CA MET A 47 -15.77 4.41 8.55
C MET A 47 -16.17 5.75 7.92
N LEU A 48 -17.13 6.46 8.53
CA LEU A 48 -17.58 7.76 8.03
C LEU A 48 -16.44 8.76 7.97
N ASP A 49 -15.61 8.85 9.02
CA ASP A 49 -14.45 9.75 9.05
C ASP A 49 -13.50 9.49 7.87
N LYS A 50 -13.21 8.21 7.59
CA LYS A 50 -12.35 7.83 6.47
C LYS A 50 -12.94 8.24 5.13
N PHE A 51 -14.22 7.96 4.88
CA PHE A 51 -14.87 8.29 3.62
C PHE A 51 -15.06 9.80 3.43
N ILE A 52 -15.33 10.54 4.52
CA ILE A 52 -15.38 12.00 4.49
C ILE A 52 -14.02 12.59 4.11
N GLU A 53 -12.92 12.10 4.69
CA GLU A 53 -11.58 12.59 4.32
C GLU A 53 -11.17 12.18 2.90
N ILE A 54 -11.59 10.99 2.42
CA ILE A 54 -11.43 10.61 1.00
C ILE A 54 -12.23 11.54 0.09
N SER A 55 -13.48 11.85 0.43
CA SER A 55 -14.34 12.78 -0.33
C SER A 55 -13.71 14.17 -0.41
N LYS A 56 -13.24 14.72 0.71
CA LYS A 56 -12.52 16.01 0.74
C LYS A 56 -11.26 16.01 -0.13
N LEU A 57 -10.45 14.95 -0.06
CA LEU A 57 -9.22 14.83 -0.84
C LEU A 57 -9.51 14.70 -2.35
N SER A 58 -10.42 13.80 -2.71
CA SER A 58 -10.75 13.51 -4.11
C SER A 58 -11.65 14.56 -4.75
N GLY A 59 -12.38 15.36 -3.96
CA GLY A 59 -13.28 16.40 -4.45
C GLY A 59 -14.56 15.86 -5.09
N ILE A 60 -14.99 14.65 -4.73
CA ILE A 60 -16.28 14.08 -5.14
C ILE A 60 -17.22 13.99 -3.94
N ASN A 61 -18.52 13.81 -4.19
CA ASN A 61 -19.52 13.72 -3.10
C ASN A 61 -19.27 12.50 -2.22
N LEU A 62 -19.71 12.56 -0.96
CA LEU A 62 -19.61 11.42 -0.04
C LEU A 62 -20.34 10.19 -0.59
N GLN A 63 -21.51 10.38 -1.22
CA GLN A 63 -22.26 9.29 -1.86
C GLN A 63 -21.44 8.63 -2.97
N ASP A 64 -20.84 9.43 -3.86
CA ASP A 64 -19.95 8.90 -4.91
C ASP A 64 -18.76 8.17 -4.30
N CYS A 65 -18.19 8.67 -3.20
CA CYS A 65 -17.11 7.95 -2.50
C CYS A 65 -17.54 6.57 -2.00
N LEU A 66 -18.79 6.40 -1.55
CA LEU A 66 -19.30 5.12 -1.04
C LEU A 66 -19.69 4.17 -2.18
N ASP A 67 -20.29 4.69 -3.24
CA ASP A 67 -20.86 3.88 -4.33
C ASP A 67 -19.86 3.59 -5.46
N SER A 68 -18.84 4.45 -5.63
CA SER A 68 -17.89 4.35 -6.74
C SER A 68 -16.56 3.69 -6.37
N GLY A 69 -15.90 3.15 -7.39
CA GLY A 69 -14.55 2.60 -7.28
C GLY A 69 -13.46 3.69 -7.25
N GLU A 70 -12.24 3.26 -6.90
CA GLU A 70 -11.06 4.14 -6.77
C GLU A 70 -10.77 4.99 -8.02
N THR A 71 -11.13 4.50 -9.20
CA THR A 71 -10.91 5.21 -10.48
C THR A 71 -11.58 6.57 -10.52
N GLN A 72 -12.81 6.72 -10.00
CA GLN A 72 -13.52 8.01 -10.03
C GLN A 72 -12.84 9.05 -9.11
N ARG A 73 -12.36 8.60 -7.96
CA ARG A 73 -11.62 9.44 -7.01
C ARG A 73 -10.31 9.93 -7.63
N ILE A 74 -9.58 9.06 -8.33
CA ILE A 74 -8.35 9.42 -9.03
C ILE A 74 -8.65 10.34 -10.22
N ASP A 75 -9.66 10.03 -11.04
CA ASP A 75 -10.09 10.85 -12.18
C ASP A 75 -10.30 12.30 -11.73
N SER A 76 -11.05 12.52 -10.65
CA SER A 76 -11.34 13.86 -10.13
C SER A 76 -10.08 14.63 -9.70
N ILE A 77 -9.12 13.95 -9.08
CA ILE A 77 -7.83 14.55 -8.72
C ILE A 77 -7.05 14.90 -9.99
N LEU A 78 -6.87 13.93 -10.88
CA LEU A 78 -6.03 14.10 -12.06
C LEU A 78 -6.62 15.09 -13.06
N LEU A 79 -7.95 15.15 -13.23
CA LEU A 79 -8.59 16.15 -14.09
C LEU A 79 -8.26 17.57 -13.64
N ARG A 80 -8.30 17.84 -12.32
CA ARG A 80 -7.95 19.14 -11.74
C ARG A 80 -6.47 19.47 -11.96
N GLU A 81 -5.59 18.50 -11.75
CA GLU A 81 -4.13 18.67 -11.89
C GLU A 81 -3.67 18.84 -13.34
N PHE A 82 -4.28 18.09 -14.27
CA PHE A 82 -4.05 18.24 -15.70
C PHE A 82 -4.54 19.61 -16.19
N ASN A 83 -5.75 20.01 -15.80
CA ASN A 83 -6.30 21.32 -16.15
C ASN A 83 -5.43 22.47 -15.62
N ARG A 84 -4.97 22.39 -14.36
CA ARG A 84 -4.05 23.40 -13.76
C ARG A 84 -2.75 23.58 -14.55
N LYS A 85 -2.30 22.55 -15.25
CA LYS A 85 -1.07 22.54 -16.04
C LYS A 85 -1.32 22.72 -17.54
N ASN A 86 -2.54 23.07 -17.94
CA ASN A 86 -2.95 23.23 -19.34
C ASN A 86 -2.75 21.94 -20.17
N PHE A 87 -2.97 20.78 -19.55
CA PHE A 87 -3.03 19.49 -20.25
C PHE A 87 -4.49 19.04 -20.42
N VAL A 88 -4.78 18.52 -21.61
CA VAL A 88 -6.06 17.84 -21.87
C VAL A 88 -5.93 16.38 -21.46
N MET A 89 -6.75 15.96 -20.50
CA MET A 89 -6.84 14.55 -20.09
C MET A 89 -7.76 13.78 -21.06
N PRO A 90 -7.42 12.54 -21.46
CA PRO A 90 -8.27 11.75 -22.34
C PRO A 90 -9.69 11.53 -21.80
N CYS A 91 -10.64 11.35 -22.72
CA CYS A 91 -12.00 10.92 -22.40
C CYS A 91 -12.01 9.54 -21.73
N LYS A 92 -13.11 9.20 -21.04
CA LYS A 92 -13.30 7.82 -20.58
C LYS A 92 -13.34 6.91 -21.81
N PRO A 93 -12.67 5.74 -21.78
CA PRO A 93 -12.72 4.81 -22.90
C PRO A 93 -14.14 4.25 -23.04
N ASP A 94 -14.55 4.03 -24.29
CA ASP A 94 -15.75 3.25 -24.60
C ASP A 94 -15.46 1.75 -24.54
N ASP A 95 -16.48 0.91 -24.73
CA ASP A 95 -16.34 -0.54 -24.65
C ASP A 95 -15.43 -1.10 -25.74
N ALA A 96 -15.33 -0.43 -26.90
CA ALA A 96 -14.45 -0.82 -27.98
C ALA A 96 -12.98 -0.61 -27.60
N GLU A 97 -12.65 0.56 -27.02
CA GLU A 97 -11.31 0.89 -26.56
C GLU A 97 -10.90 0.04 -25.33
N VAL A 98 -11.82 -0.19 -24.38
CA VAL A 98 -11.57 -1.12 -23.27
C VAL A 98 -11.25 -2.52 -23.81
N SER A 99 -11.99 -3.00 -24.81
CA SER A 99 -11.75 -4.29 -25.44
C SER A 99 -10.39 -4.34 -26.16
N ARG A 100 -10.01 -3.28 -26.87
CA ARG A 100 -8.68 -3.15 -27.51
C ARG A 100 -7.56 -3.21 -26.49
N ARG A 101 -7.66 -2.44 -25.41
CA ARG A 101 -6.71 -2.41 -24.30
C ARG A 101 -6.63 -3.75 -23.56
N GLY A 102 -7.75 -4.47 -23.47
CA GLY A 102 -7.80 -5.83 -22.94
C GLY A 102 -6.88 -6.78 -23.72
N ARG A 103 -7.03 -6.82 -25.04
CA ARG A 103 -6.18 -7.64 -25.93
C ARG A 103 -4.71 -7.20 -25.89
N GLU A 104 -4.46 -5.89 -25.82
CA GLU A 104 -3.11 -5.33 -25.67
C GLU A 104 -2.46 -5.81 -24.36
N ARG A 105 -3.20 -5.75 -23.25
CA ARG A 105 -2.74 -6.23 -21.94
C ARG A 105 -2.47 -7.73 -21.93
N GLU A 106 -3.29 -8.53 -22.61
CA GLU A 106 -3.07 -9.97 -22.76
C GLU A 106 -1.82 -10.27 -23.59
N LYS A 107 -1.61 -9.53 -24.69
CA LYS A 107 -0.46 -9.71 -25.58
C LYS A 107 0.86 -9.29 -24.93
N LEU A 108 0.90 -8.10 -24.33
CA LEU A 108 2.13 -7.55 -23.73
C LEU A 108 2.39 -8.11 -22.33
N GLY A 109 1.34 -8.56 -21.64
CA GLY A 109 1.40 -8.99 -20.26
C GLY A 109 1.62 -7.83 -19.29
N LEU A 110 1.06 -7.95 -18.08
CA LEU A 110 1.45 -7.11 -16.94
C LEU A 110 2.21 -7.99 -15.96
N LYS A 111 3.54 -7.89 -15.95
CA LYS A 111 4.34 -8.61 -14.97
C LYS A 111 4.16 -7.91 -13.61
N GLY A 112 3.66 -8.65 -12.62
CA GLY A 112 3.40 -8.15 -11.28
C GLY A 112 4.65 -8.01 -10.41
N ALA A 113 4.45 -7.86 -9.11
CA ALA A 113 5.52 -7.85 -8.12
C ALA A 113 6.33 -9.15 -8.10
N PHE A 114 7.54 -9.08 -7.57
CA PHE A 114 8.42 -10.24 -7.40
C PHE A 114 8.54 -10.60 -5.92
N VAL A 115 8.55 -11.90 -5.63
CA VAL A 115 8.66 -12.46 -4.29
C VAL A 115 9.82 -13.44 -4.30
N LEU A 116 10.81 -13.19 -3.45
CA LEU A 116 11.96 -14.08 -3.27
C LEU A 116 11.51 -15.40 -2.66
N ASP A 117 12.18 -16.49 -3.01
CA ASP A 117 11.97 -17.76 -2.35
C ASP A 117 12.46 -17.70 -0.90
N PRO A 118 11.62 -18.07 0.09
CA PRO A 118 12.04 -18.09 1.47
C PRO A 118 13.01 -19.25 1.72
N VAL A 119 13.98 -19.02 2.59
CA VAL A 119 14.70 -20.12 3.26
C VAL A 119 13.71 -20.75 4.24
N LEU A 120 13.26 -21.97 3.94
CA LEU A 120 12.24 -22.65 4.72
C LEU A 120 12.77 -23.14 6.06
N GLY A 121 11.86 -23.27 7.03
CA GLY A 121 12.14 -23.82 8.34
C GLY A 121 12.13 -22.79 9.45
N PHE A 122 12.59 -23.23 10.62
CA PHE A 122 12.66 -22.41 11.82
C PHE A 122 13.99 -21.66 11.89
N HIS A 123 13.91 -20.35 12.09
CA HIS A 123 15.03 -19.44 12.29
C HIS A 123 15.00 -18.96 13.73
N ASP A 124 16.01 -19.36 14.49
CA ASP A 124 16.22 -19.09 15.92
C ASP A 124 17.06 -17.82 16.18
N LYS A 125 17.53 -17.16 15.13
CA LYS A 125 18.29 -15.91 15.17
C LYS A 125 17.48 -14.75 14.62
N CYS A 126 17.85 -13.55 15.04
CA CYS A 126 17.20 -12.32 14.63
C CYS A 126 17.27 -12.09 13.11
N ILE A 127 16.16 -11.63 12.56
CA ILE A 127 16.00 -11.20 11.17
C ILE A 127 15.53 -9.75 11.17
N ALA A 128 16.23 -8.84 10.51
CA ALA A 128 15.67 -7.51 10.26
C ALA A 128 14.71 -7.55 9.07
N TYR A 129 13.51 -7.04 9.29
CA TYR A 129 12.55 -6.75 8.24
C TYR A 129 12.83 -5.34 7.70
N LEU A 130 13.45 -5.26 6.52
CA LEU A 130 13.70 -4.01 5.83
C LEU A 130 12.59 -3.77 4.80
N ASP A 131 12.04 -2.56 4.73
CA ASP A 131 10.96 -2.20 3.81
C ASP A 131 11.23 -0.87 3.08
N TYR A 132 10.89 -0.82 1.79
CA TYR A 132 10.99 0.40 1.00
C TYR A 132 9.83 1.34 1.28
N GLN A 133 10.15 2.59 1.63
CA GLN A 133 9.12 3.57 1.93
C GLN A 133 8.29 3.92 0.69
N SER A 134 7.04 3.46 0.64
CA SER A 134 6.09 3.76 -0.46
C SER A 134 6.71 3.52 -1.84
N MET A 135 7.32 2.34 -2.02
CA MET A 135 8.19 1.99 -3.14
C MET A 135 7.69 2.44 -4.52
N TYR A 136 6.47 2.04 -4.92
CA TYR A 136 5.94 2.39 -6.25
C TYR A 136 5.73 3.90 -6.44
N ALA A 137 5.29 4.62 -5.40
CA ALA A 137 5.15 6.08 -5.49
C ALA A 137 6.52 6.75 -5.68
N ASN A 138 7.53 6.30 -4.94
CA ASN A 138 8.89 6.83 -5.08
C ASN A 138 9.56 6.42 -6.40
N ILE A 139 9.26 5.24 -6.96
CA ILE A 139 9.70 4.87 -8.32
C ILE A 139 9.13 5.86 -9.34
N VAL A 140 7.82 6.16 -9.25
CA VAL A 140 7.18 7.13 -10.15
C VAL A 140 7.84 8.50 -10.04
N ILE A 141 8.13 8.97 -8.82
CA ILE A 141 8.79 10.25 -8.57
C ILE A 141 10.22 10.28 -9.10
N SER A 142 11.03 9.27 -8.77
CA SER A 142 12.46 9.21 -9.08
C SER A 142 12.73 9.08 -10.58
N TYR A 143 11.95 8.26 -11.28
CA TYR A 143 12.07 8.06 -12.73
C TYR A 143 11.26 9.08 -13.54
N ASN A 144 10.52 9.99 -12.89
CA ASN A 144 9.63 10.97 -13.52
C ASN A 144 8.58 10.31 -14.43
N ILE A 145 7.99 9.21 -13.97
CA ILE A 145 7.06 8.38 -14.74
C ILE A 145 5.70 9.08 -14.83
N CYS A 146 5.29 9.47 -16.03
CA CYS A 146 3.98 10.08 -16.27
C CYS A 146 3.60 9.93 -17.74
N PRO A 147 2.30 9.83 -18.09
CA PRO A 147 1.87 9.96 -19.49
C PRO A 147 2.37 11.26 -20.16
N THR A 148 2.51 12.34 -19.40
CA THR A 148 2.99 13.65 -19.92
C THR A 148 4.49 13.74 -20.15
N THR A 149 5.24 12.72 -19.73
CA THR A 149 6.70 12.60 -19.88
C THR A 149 7.10 11.32 -20.61
N TYR A 150 6.14 10.46 -20.99
CA TYR A 150 6.39 9.20 -21.66
C TYR A 150 6.81 9.41 -23.11
N LEU A 151 7.88 8.75 -23.53
CA LEU A 151 8.49 8.98 -24.85
C LEU A 151 8.05 8.01 -25.95
N ASN A 152 7.17 7.04 -25.70
CA ASN A 152 6.55 6.13 -26.70
C ASN A 152 7.39 5.81 -27.97
N GLY A 153 8.65 5.39 -27.80
CA GLY A 153 9.54 5.03 -28.92
C GLY A 153 10.35 6.18 -29.55
N PHE A 154 10.15 7.43 -29.13
CA PHE A 154 10.86 8.64 -29.57
C PHE A 154 12.03 9.03 -28.64
N ALA A 155 12.69 8.04 -28.03
CA ALA A 155 13.82 8.29 -27.15
C ALA A 155 15.10 8.45 -27.99
N ASP A 156 15.48 9.70 -28.28
CA ASP A 156 16.76 10.04 -28.93
C ASP A 156 17.65 10.83 -27.95
N GLY A 157 18.97 10.57 -27.99
CA GLY A 157 19.95 11.17 -27.07
C GLY A 157 19.92 10.64 -25.62
N ASP A 158 20.44 11.44 -24.67
CA ASP A 158 20.64 11.05 -23.26
C ASP A 158 19.66 11.71 -22.27
N GLU A 159 18.60 12.35 -22.77
CA GLU A 159 17.72 13.23 -21.97
C GLU A 159 16.52 12.54 -21.32
N TYR A 160 16.61 11.22 -21.11
CA TYR A 160 15.54 10.41 -20.53
C TYR A 160 16.02 9.47 -19.41
N ASN A 161 15.07 9.03 -18.59
CA ASN A 161 15.20 7.90 -17.68
C ASN A 161 14.58 6.67 -18.35
N LYS A 162 15.26 5.54 -18.33
CA LYS A 162 14.76 4.27 -18.88
C LYS A 162 14.51 3.26 -17.76
N THR A 163 13.34 2.61 -17.78
CA THR A 163 13.03 1.51 -16.87
C THR A 163 13.61 0.19 -17.41
N PRO A 164 13.73 -0.85 -16.58
CA PRO A 164 14.17 -2.17 -17.04
C PRO A 164 13.25 -2.81 -18.08
N SER A 165 11.96 -2.46 -18.10
CA SER A 165 11.03 -2.88 -19.15
C SER A 165 11.27 -2.18 -20.50
N GLY A 166 12.14 -1.17 -20.56
CA GLY A 166 12.44 -0.39 -21.75
C GLY A 166 11.64 0.91 -21.90
N ALA A 167 10.66 1.18 -21.03
CA ALA A 167 9.89 2.41 -21.08
C ALA A 167 10.78 3.63 -20.75
N ALA A 168 10.66 4.69 -21.55
CA ALA A 168 11.49 5.88 -21.44
C ALA A 168 10.66 7.10 -21.07
N PHE A 169 11.19 7.93 -20.16
CA PHE A 169 10.54 9.12 -19.62
C PHE A 169 11.50 10.31 -19.64
N VAL A 170 11.03 11.46 -20.10
CA VAL A 170 11.79 12.72 -20.08
C VAL A 170 12.34 12.99 -18.68
N LYS A 171 13.60 13.44 -18.58
CA LYS A 171 14.20 13.81 -17.28
C LYS A 171 13.46 14.98 -16.63
N LYS A 172 13.38 14.97 -15.29
CA LYS A 172 12.69 16.00 -14.49
C LYS A 172 13.17 17.44 -14.75
N GLY A 173 14.41 17.62 -15.18
CA GLY A 173 14.99 18.94 -15.49
C GLY A 173 14.43 19.59 -16.76
N ILE A 174 13.83 18.80 -17.66
CA ILE A 174 13.24 19.28 -18.91
C ILE A 174 11.74 19.48 -18.72
N ARG A 175 11.05 18.45 -18.20
CA ARG A 175 9.63 18.51 -17.87
C ARG A 175 9.35 17.65 -16.65
N ARG A 176 8.77 18.25 -15.61
CA ARG A 176 8.23 17.49 -14.48
C ARG A 176 6.87 16.90 -14.85
N GLY A 177 6.72 15.59 -14.63
CA GLY A 177 5.46 14.90 -14.86
C GLY A 177 4.42 15.23 -13.78
N ILE A 178 3.14 15.23 -14.18
CA ILE A 178 2.01 15.52 -13.29
C ILE A 178 1.87 14.46 -12.18
N LEU A 179 1.98 13.17 -12.52
CA LEU A 179 1.86 12.08 -11.53
C LEU A 179 2.93 12.15 -10.42
N PRO A 180 4.23 12.37 -10.74
CA PRO A 180 5.26 12.65 -9.75
C PRO A 180 4.89 13.77 -8.77
N GLU A 181 4.39 14.91 -9.26
CA GLU A 181 4.02 16.05 -8.41
C GLU A 181 2.86 15.72 -7.47
N VAL A 182 1.82 15.06 -7.99
CA VAL A 182 0.66 14.63 -7.19
C VAL A 182 1.10 13.66 -6.10
N LEU A 183 1.91 12.66 -6.43
CA LEU A 183 2.39 11.68 -5.46
C LEU A 183 3.31 12.31 -4.41
N GLU A 184 4.19 13.22 -4.81
CA GLU A 184 5.06 13.96 -3.89
C GLU A 184 4.25 14.80 -2.90
N TYR A 185 3.21 15.48 -3.36
CA TYR A 185 2.25 16.17 -2.50
C TYR A 185 1.56 15.22 -1.53
N LEU A 186 1.01 14.11 -2.04
CA LEU A 186 0.29 13.13 -1.21
C LEU A 186 1.18 12.53 -0.12
N LEU A 187 2.43 12.17 -0.46
CA LEU A 187 3.40 11.62 0.48
C LEU A 187 3.83 12.67 1.53
N LYS A 188 4.12 13.90 1.10
CA LYS A 188 4.49 15.01 2.00
C LYS A 188 3.39 15.29 3.01
N MET A 189 2.14 15.44 2.53
CA MET A 189 0.99 15.70 3.39
C MET A 189 0.73 14.54 4.35
N ARG A 190 0.78 13.29 3.86
CA ARG A 190 0.61 12.11 4.70
C ARG A 190 1.65 12.06 5.82
N SER A 191 2.92 12.37 5.52
CA SER A 191 3.99 12.42 6.52
C SER A 191 3.72 13.47 7.60
N ALA A 192 3.31 14.69 7.20
CA ALA A 192 2.93 15.75 8.13
C ALA A 192 1.75 15.36 9.02
N ILE A 193 0.71 14.73 8.44
CA ILE A 193 -0.47 14.24 9.18
C ILE A 193 -0.07 13.14 10.17
N LYS A 194 0.81 12.20 9.78
CA LYS A 194 1.32 11.18 10.71
C LYS A 194 2.07 11.79 11.89
N LYS A 195 2.83 12.88 11.67
CA LYS A 195 3.49 13.61 12.77
C LYS A 195 2.47 14.26 13.71
N GLN A 196 1.43 14.89 13.16
CA GLN A 196 0.33 15.45 13.96
C GLN A 196 -0.42 14.37 14.75
N MET A 197 -0.66 13.19 14.14
CA MET A 197 -1.29 12.04 14.79
C MET A 197 -0.51 11.55 16.00
N LYS A 198 0.83 11.47 15.88
CA LYS A 198 1.71 11.07 16.99
C LYS A 198 1.66 12.06 18.16
N ASN A 199 1.62 13.35 17.85
CA ASN A 199 1.62 14.43 18.84
C ASN A 199 0.24 14.73 19.44
N ALA A 200 -0.83 14.14 18.90
CA ALA A 200 -2.18 14.35 19.41
C ALA A 200 -2.38 13.55 20.71
N ASN A 201 -2.89 14.18 21.76
CA ASN A 201 -3.20 13.51 23.03
C ASN A 201 -4.65 13.02 23.08
N ASP A 202 -5.57 13.79 22.49
CA ASP A 202 -6.99 13.48 22.48
C ASP A 202 -7.32 12.30 21.52
N PRO A 203 -8.07 11.28 21.98
CA PRO A 203 -8.47 10.14 21.14
C PRO A 203 -9.25 10.53 19.88
N ALA A 204 -10.15 11.51 19.95
CA ALA A 204 -10.94 11.94 18.79
C ALA A 204 -10.04 12.61 17.73
N MET A 205 -9.10 13.45 18.17
CA MET A 205 -8.08 14.04 17.28
C MET A 205 -7.14 13.00 16.69
N LYS A 206 -6.70 11.99 17.46
CA LYS A 206 -5.94 10.85 16.92
C LYS A 206 -6.73 10.14 15.81
N ASN A 207 -8.02 9.87 16.04
CA ASN A 207 -8.88 9.23 15.07
C ASN A 207 -9.06 10.09 13.79
N TYR A 208 -9.24 11.40 13.96
CA TYR A 208 -9.30 12.34 12.84
C TYR A 208 -8.03 12.32 11.97
N TYR A 209 -6.85 12.40 12.59
CA TYR A 209 -5.59 12.32 11.84
C TYR A 209 -5.36 10.93 11.23
N TYR A 210 -5.84 9.87 11.88
CA TYR A 210 -5.83 8.53 11.32
C TYR A 210 -6.68 8.42 10.06
N ALA A 211 -7.91 8.96 10.07
CA ALA A 211 -8.79 9.01 8.90
C ALA A 211 -8.15 9.82 7.76
N LYS A 212 -7.53 10.96 8.08
CA LYS A 212 -6.76 11.76 7.11
C LYS A 212 -5.61 10.98 6.49
N GLN A 213 -4.69 10.42 7.29
CA GLN A 213 -3.56 9.70 6.71
C GLN A 213 -4.02 8.47 5.91
N TYR A 214 -5.14 7.87 6.30
CA TYR A 214 -5.77 6.77 5.58
C TYR A 214 -6.21 7.21 4.19
N ALA A 215 -6.92 8.34 4.07
CA ALA A 215 -7.34 8.88 2.78
C ALA A 215 -6.14 9.10 1.83
N PHE A 216 -5.09 9.76 2.33
CA PHE A 216 -3.87 9.99 1.54
C PHE A 216 -3.14 8.69 1.16
N LYS A 217 -3.09 7.69 2.06
CA LYS A 217 -2.53 6.36 1.78
C LYS A 217 -3.30 5.67 0.66
N THR A 218 -4.63 5.63 0.78
CA THR A 218 -5.51 4.94 -0.16
C THR A 218 -5.40 5.54 -1.54
N VAL A 219 -5.51 6.87 -1.66
CA VAL A 219 -5.38 7.56 -2.95
C VAL A 219 -3.97 7.38 -3.54
N GLY A 220 -2.91 7.57 -2.75
CA GLY A 220 -1.53 7.42 -3.22
C GLY A 220 -1.23 6.01 -3.75
N ASN A 221 -1.71 4.98 -3.04
CA ASN A 221 -1.57 3.59 -3.49
C ASN A 221 -2.41 3.31 -4.76
N ALA A 222 -3.57 3.93 -4.93
CA ALA A 222 -4.40 3.64 -6.08
C ALA A 222 -3.85 4.22 -7.40
N ILE A 223 -3.04 5.30 -7.34
CA ILE A 223 -2.44 5.93 -8.54
C ILE A 223 -1.53 4.99 -9.34
N TYR A 224 -0.77 4.09 -8.70
CA TYR A 224 0.08 3.16 -9.47
C TYR A 224 -0.77 2.22 -10.33
N GLY A 225 -1.81 1.63 -9.72
CA GLY A 225 -2.68 0.65 -10.38
C GLY A 225 -3.54 1.26 -11.49
N TYR A 226 -3.78 2.57 -11.41
CA TYR A 226 -4.55 3.33 -12.38
C TYR A 226 -3.99 3.21 -13.80
N SER A 227 -2.65 3.26 -13.96
CA SER A 227 -1.99 3.15 -15.27
C SER A 227 -2.14 1.77 -15.93
N GLY A 228 -2.34 0.71 -15.13
CA GLY A 228 -2.54 -0.66 -15.60
C GLY A 228 -4.00 -1.08 -15.74
N TYR A 229 -4.95 -0.21 -15.39
CA TYR A 229 -6.38 -0.51 -15.45
C TYR A 229 -6.99 -0.09 -16.79
N VAL A 230 -7.45 -1.07 -17.58
CA VAL A 230 -7.90 -0.85 -18.97
C VAL A 230 -9.04 0.18 -19.11
N LYS A 231 -9.89 0.35 -18.09
CA LYS A 231 -10.97 1.36 -18.08
C LYS A 231 -10.54 2.74 -17.58
N SER A 232 -9.29 2.92 -17.15
CA SER A 232 -8.79 4.22 -16.73
C SER A 232 -8.55 5.14 -17.93
N ARG A 233 -8.61 6.45 -17.71
CA ARG A 233 -8.35 7.43 -18.78
C ARG A 233 -6.88 7.47 -19.20
N LEU A 234 -5.98 7.17 -18.26
CA LEU A 234 -4.52 7.18 -18.48
C LEU A 234 -3.92 5.77 -18.49
N TYR A 235 -4.66 4.81 -19.05
CA TYR A 235 -4.14 3.47 -19.27
C TYR A 235 -2.94 3.54 -20.22
N VAL A 236 -1.77 3.12 -19.73
CA VAL A 236 -0.54 2.96 -20.52
C VAL A 236 0.19 1.77 -19.93
N ILE A 237 0.12 0.62 -20.61
CA ILE A 237 0.68 -0.63 -20.11
C ILE A 237 2.18 -0.58 -19.87
N ASP A 238 2.92 0.18 -20.70
CA ASP A 238 4.36 0.37 -20.55
C ASP A 238 4.72 1.15 -19.28
N ILE A 239 3.85 2.06 -18.83
CA ILE A 239 4.00 2.75 -17.54
C ILE A 239 3.84 1.76 -16.40
N ALA A 240 2.78 0.94 -16.44
CA ALA A 240 2.51 -0.05 -15.40
C ALA A 240 3.66 -1.09 -15.32
N ASN A 241 4.11 -1.60 -16.46
CA ASN A 241 5.28 -2.49 -16.55
C ASN A 241 6.58 -1.78 -16.16
N GLY A 242 6.73 -0.50 -16.46
CA GLY A 242 7.86 0.33 -16.06
C GLY A 242 8.00 0.37 -14.54
N ILE A 243 6.93 0.72 -13.84
CA ILE A 243 6.90 0.78 -12.36
C ILE A 243 7.23 -0.58 -11.76
N THR A 244 6.55 -1.65 -12.19
CA THR A 244 6.78 -2.98 -11.62
C THR A 244 8.16 -3.52 -11.96
N SER A 245 8.71 -3.21 -13.14
CA SER A 245 10.05 -3.67 -13.54
C SER A 245 11.16 -3.06 -12.70
N VAL A 246 11.13 -1.75 -12.45
CA VAL A 246 12.04 -1.09 -11.49
C VAL A 246 11.86 -1.72 -10.11
N GLY A 247 10.62 -2.00 -9.73
CA GLY A 247 10.36 -2.62 -8.43
C GLY A 247 11.06 -3.96 -8.25
N ARG A 248 10.90 -4.87 -9.22
CA ARG A 248 11.56 -6.18 -9.22
C ARG A 248 13.09 -6.08 -9.23
N GLU A 249 13.63 -5.15 -10.03
CA GLU A 249 15.06 -4.91 -10.10
C GLU A 249 15.60 -4.46 -8.73
N MET A 250 14.91 -3.56 -8.04
CA MET A 250 15.34 -3.08 -6.72
C MET A 250 15.33 -4.19 -5.66
N THR A 251 14.34 -5.10 -5.68
CA THR A 251 14.33 -6.27 -4.79
C THR A 251 15.54 -7.17 -5.02
N LEU A 252 15.83 -7.49 -6.29
CA LEU A 252 16.96 -8.34 -6.67
C LEU A 252 18.30 -7.68 -6.34
N LYS A 253 18.45 -6.40 -6.68
CA LYS A 253 19.64 -5.61 -6.40
C LYS A 253 19.89 -5.47 -4.90
N THR A 254 18.84 -5.32 -4.09
CA THR A 254 18.96 -5.30 -2.62
C THR A 254 19.53 -6.61 -2.10
N LYS A 255 19.01 -7.74 -2.57
CA LYS A 255 19.55 -9.06 -2.22
C LYS A 255 21.01 -9.19 -2.61
N GLU A 256 21.34 -8.81 -3.84
CA GLU A 256 22.72 -8.85 -4.35
C GLU A 256 23.66 -7.99 -3.49
N ILE A 257 23.27 -6.75 -3.16
CA ILE A 257 24.07 -5.85 -2.31
C ILE A 257 24.33 -6.50 -0.95
N VAL A 258 23.29 -7.01 -0.28
CA VAL A 258 23.44 -7.63 1.03
C VAL A 258 24.38 -8.84 0.95
N GLU A 259 24.17 -9.75 0.00
CA GLU A 259 24.91 -11.00 -0.07
C GLU A 259 26.34 -10.86 -0.62
N THR A 260 26.65 -9.79 -1.36
CA THR A 260 27.99 -9.56 -1.93
C THR A 260 28.84 -8.57 -1.14
N LYS A 261 28.22 -7.63 -0.41
CA LYS A 261 28.92 -6.57 0.33
C LYS A 261 28.93 -6.79 1.84
N THR A 262 28.22 -7.81 2.32
CA THR A 262 28.18 -8.18 3.74
C THR A 262 28.36 -9.69 3.90
N THR A 263 28.48 -10.16 5.14
CA THR A 263 28.49 -11.59 5.46
C THR A 263 27.08 -12.15 5.71
N TYR A 264 26.04 -11.30 5.62
CA TYR A 264 24.67 -11.66 5.94
C TYR A 264 23.93 -12.27 4.76
N LYS A 265 22.81 -12.93 5.05
CA LYS A 265 21.98 -13.59 4.03
C LYS A 265 20.57 -13.05 4.04
N VAL A 266 20.00 -12.88 2.84
CA VAL A 266 18.58 -12.57 2.67
C VAL A 266 17.80 -13.87 2.71
N VAL A 267 16.96 -14.02 3.74
CA VAL A 267 16.18 -15.24 3.95
C VAL A 267 14.80 -15.18 3.32
N TYR A 268 14.27 -13.98 3.06
CA TYR A 268 13.00 -13.79 2.36
C TYR A 268 12.86 -12.35 1.85
N GLY A 269 11.90 -12.11 0.96
CA GLY A 269 11.50 -10.77 0.51
C GLY A 269 10.18 -10.83 -0.26
N ASP A 270 9.25 -9.94 0.08
CA ASP A 270 7.94 -9.84 -0.56
C ASP A 270 7.79 -8.45 -1.15
N THR A 271 7.96 -8.34 -2.47
CA THR A 271 7.77 -7.11 -3.26
C THR A 271 8.69 -5.96 -2.90
N ASP A 272 8.39 -5.25 -1.81
CA ASP A 272 9.05 -4.05 -1.30
C ASP A 272 9.87 -4.28 -0.04
N SER A 273 9.82 -5.52 0.50
CA SER A 273 10.55 -5.92 1.69
C SER A 273 11.73 -6.86 1.41
N CYS A 274 12.75 -6.77 2.26
CA CYS A 274 13.92 -7.64 2.28
C CYS A 274 14.22 -8.04 3.72
N GLN A 275 14.33 -9.35 3.97
CA GLN A 275 14.49 -9.90 5.31
C GLN A 275 15.88 -10.48 5.48
N VAL A 276 16.70 -9.83 6.31
CA VAL A 276 18.14 -10.12 6.46
C VAL A 276 18.39 -10.82 7.78
N LYS A 277 18.95 -12.03 7.75
CA LYS A 277 19.29 -12.79 8.95
C LYS A 277 20.65 -12.37 9.50
N PHE A 278 20.71 -12.13 10.80
CA PHE A 278 21.93 -11.88 11.55
C PHE A 278 22.29 -13.07 12.44
N ASP A 279 23.56 -13.17 12.84
CA ASP A 279 24.02 -14.18 13.81
C ASP A 279 23.96 -13.65 15.24
N THR A 280 22.79 -13.18 15.65
CA THR A 280 22.52 -12.73 17.01
C THR A 280 21.09 -13.06 17.42
N ILE A 281 20.85 -13.17 18.72
CA ILE A 281 19.52 -13.30 19.34
C ILE A 281 19.11 -12.02 20.09
N ASP A 282 20.02 -11.03 20.16
CA ASP A 282 19.76 -9.73 20.76
C ASP A 282 19.08 -8.83 19.72
N VAL A 283 17.85 -8.44 20.04
CA VAL A 283 17.02 -7.57 19.21
C VAL A 283 17.66 -6.20 19.02
N GLN A 284 18.30 -5.66 20.06
CA GLN A 284 18.94 -4.34 20.00
C GLN A 284 20.19 -4.37 19.10
N GLU A 285 20.98 -5.43 19.21
CA GLU A 285 22.12 -5.65 18.32
C GLU A 285 21.65 -5.82 16.87
N ALA A 286 20.65 -6.67 16.63
CA ALA A 286 20.08 -6.88 15.30
C ALA A 286 19.53 -5.59 14.68
N PHE A 287 18.93 -4.71 15.48
CA PHE A 287 18.47 -3.40 15.02
C PHE A 287 19.63 -2.49 14.59
N LYS A 288 20.72 -2.45 15.35
CA LYS A 288 21.92 -1.71 14.97
C LYS A 288 22.52 -2.23 13.68
N LEU A 289 22.67 -3.55 13.53
CA LEU A 289 23.18 -4.19 12.32
C LEU A 289 22.24 -3.96 11.12
N GLY A 290 20.93 -4.09 11.33
CA GLY A 290 19.90 -3.75 10.35
C GLY A 290 20.00 -2.32 9.85
N GLY A 291 20.34 -1.38 10.73
CA GLY A 291 20.54 0.02 10.37
C GLY A 291 21.74 0.20 9.44
N GLN A 292 22.86 -0.44 9.77
CA GLN A 292 24.07 -0.43 8.94
C GLN A 292 23.83 -1.05 7.56
N VAL A 293 23.09 -2.16 7.48
CA VAL A 293 22.71 -2.79 6.22
C VAL A 293 21.78 -1.90 5.41
N SER A 294 20.79 -1.28 6.05
CA SER A 294 19.88 -0.33 5.42
C SER A 294 20.62 0.88 4.82
N ASP A 295 21.56 1.45 5.57
CA ASP A 295 22.38 2.59 5.12
C ASP A 295 23.30 2.19 3.96
N LEU A 296 23.88 0.99 4.01
CA LEU A 296 24.66 0.43 2.91
C LEU A 296 23.81 0.30 1.63
N ILE A 297 22.63 -0.32 1.72
CA ILE A 297 21.72 -0.50 0.57
C ILE A 297 21.38 0.87 -0.02
N ASN A 298 20.94 1.82 0.82
CA ASN A 298 20.57 3.17 0.39
C ASN A 298 21.72 3.88 -0.35
N ARG A 299 22.96 3.74 0.14
CA ARG A 299 24.15 4.30 -0.51
C ARG A 299 24.44 3.65 -1.87
N GLU A 300 24.42 2.32 -1.96
CA GLU A 300 24.70 1.58 -3.20
C GLU A 300 23.66 1.82 -4.30
N ILE A 301 22.39 2.06 -3.92
CA ILE A 301 21.33 2.47 -4.87
C ILE A 301 21.26 3.99 -5.08
N LYS A 302 22.25 4.75 -4.60
CA LYS A 302 22.37 6.21 -4.75
C LYS A 302 21.15 6.98 -4.24
N ASN A 303 20.47 6.47 -3.22
CA ASN A 303 19.25 7.03 -2.64
C ASN A 303 18.12 7.26 -3.67
N ILE A 304 18.09 6.48 -4.75
CA ILE A 304 16.96 6.51 -5.72
C ILE A 304 15.65 6.17 -5.02
N LEU A 305 15.72 5.21 -4.07
CA LEU A 305 14.66 4.85 -3.14
C LEU A 305 15.25 4.81 -1.72
N GLN A 306 14.38 4.82 -0.71
CA GLN A 306 14.78 4.72 0.69
C GLN A 306 14.22 3.45 1.32
N ILE A 307 15.10 2.54 1.72
CA ILE A 307 14.79 1.38 2.56
C ILE A 307 15.06 1.71 4.03
N LYS A 308 14.24 1.17 4.93
CA LYS A 308 14.39 1.32 6.39
C LYS A 308 14.04 0.01 7.09
N ILE A 309 14.48 -0.13 8.33
CA ILE A 309 13.99 -1.18 9.21
C ILE A 309 12.54 -0.85 9.58
N ASP A 310 11.65 -1.81 9.35
CA ASP A 310 10.27 -1.78 9.85
C ASP A 310 10.22 -2.42 11.24
N SER A 311 10.78 -3.62 11.38
CA SER A 311 10.83 -4.35 12.64
C SER A 311 11.96 -5.39 12.68
N ILE A 312 12.17 -5.98 13.87
CA ILE A 312 13.08 -7.12 14.07
C ILE A 312 12.25 -8.36 14.43
N PHE A 313 12.49 -9.45 13.72
CA PHE A 313 11.93 -10.75 14.07
C PHE A 313 12.95 -11.55 14.87
N LYS A 314 12.66 -11.82 16.14
CA LYS A 314 13.57 -12.57 17.01
C LYS A 314 13.62 -14.06 16.68
N SER A 315 12.48 -14.64 16.32
CA SER A 315 12.38 -16.00 15.83
C SER A 315 11.29 -16.08 14.76
N THR A 316 11.54 -16.81 13.69
CA THR A 316 10.64 -16.87 12.53
C THR A 316 10.52 -18.29 12.00
N LEU A 317 9.30 -18.70 11.63
CA LEU A 317 9.02 -19.96 10.94
C LEU A 317 8.51 -19.66 9.53
N TYR A 318 9.29 -20.00 8.51
CA TYR A 318 8.87 -19.92 7.10
C TYR A 318 8.34 -21.26 6.61
N LEU A 319 7.09 -21.27 6.14
CA LEU A 319 6.44 -22.46 5.60
C LEU A 319 6.37 -22.43 4.06
N ALA A 320 6.10 -21.25 3.48
CA ALA A 320 6.07 -21.03 2.04
C ALA A 320 6.11 -19.52 1.73
N LYS A 321 6.12 -19.17 0.44
CA LYS A 321 5.89 -17.78 0.00
C LYS A 321 4.60 -17.24 0.63
N LYS A 322 4.69 -16.08 1.29
CA LYS A 322 3.59 -15.42 1.99
C LYS A 322 2.95 -16.23 3.13
N ARG A 323 3.65 -17.26 3.64
CA ARG A 323 3.21 -18.11 4.77
C ARG A 323 4.31 -18.20 5.83
N TYR A 324 4.22 -17.37 6.87
CA TYR A 324 5.17 -17.39 7.98
C TYR A 324 4.58 -16.85 9.29
N ALA A 325 5.20 -17.24 10.40
CA ALA A 325 4.98 -16.67 11.72
C ALA A 325 6.29 -16.07 12.25
N ALA A 326 6.25 -14.91 12.87
CA ALA A 326 7.42 -14.26 13.45
C ALA A 326 7.10 -13.67 14.83
N TRP A 327 8.03 -13.81 15.76
CA TRP A 327 8.05 -13.04 17.00
C TRP A 327 8.61 -11.65 16.70
N ASN A 328 7.72 -10.68 16.57
CA ASN A 328 7.94 -9.36 16.01
C ASN A 328 8.19 -8.31 17.09
N PHE A 329 9.22 -7.49 16.88
CA PHE A 329 9.63 -6.37 17.71
C PHE A 329 9.64 -5.09 16.86
N GLU A 330 8.62 -4.26 17.01
CA GLU A 330 8.55 -2.95 16.33
C GLU A 330 9.21 -1.86 17.19
N PRO A 331 10.07 -1.00 16.61
CA PRO A 331 10.77 0.03 17.36
C PRO A 331 9.79 1.13 17.82
N MET A 332 9.74 1.38 19.13
CA MET A 332 9.05 2.51 19.75
C MET A 332 10.06 3.58 20.23
N GLU A 333 9.57 4.76 20.65
CA GLU A 333 10.43 5.82 21.20
C GLU A 333 11.25 5.33 22.41
N ASN A 334 10.67 4.48 23.26
CA ASN A 334 11.28 3.94 24.47
C ASN A 334 11.13 2.42 24.60
N GLY A 335 11.61 1.66 23.61
CA GLY A 335 11.63 0.20 23.65
C GLY A 335 11.01 -0.46 22.42
N TRP A 336 10.30 -1.56 22.64
CA TRP A 336 9.77 -2.42 21.58
C TRP A 336 8.28 -2.68 21.78
N ASP A 337 7.51 -2.64 20.69
CA ASP A 337 6.18 -3.28 20.65
C ASP A 337 6.36 -4.74 20.31
N GLU A 338 5.93 -5.62 21.22
CA GLU A 338 6.09 -7.05 21.06
C GLU A 338 4.79 -7.70 20.59
N SER A 339 4.86 -8.47 19.50
CA SER A 339 3.70 -9.16 18.95
C SER A 339 4.08 -10.45 18.23
N ILE A 340 3.12 -11.36 18.06
CA ILE A 340 3.25 -12.47 17.10
C ILE A 340 2.65 -12.00 15.78
N MET A 341 3.49 -11.86 14.77
CA MET A 341 3.07 -11.56 13.41
C MET A 341 2.81 -12.86 12.66
N THR A 342 1.61 -13.00 12.12
CA THR A 342 1.23 -14.14 11.28
C THR A 342 0.88 -13.63 9.89
N LYS A 343 1.38 -14.30 8.85
CA LYS A 343 1.06 -13.98 7.45
C LYS A 343 0.71 -15.25 6.71
N GLY A 344 -0.54 -15.35 6.24
CA GLY A 344 -1.02 -16.45 5.39
C GLY A 344 -1.06 -17.83 6.06
N ILE A 345 -1.00 -17.89 7.38
CA ILE A 345 -1.14 -19.10 8.19
C ILE A 345 -2.50 -19.08 8.90
N GLU A 346 -3.00 -20.27 9.24
CA GLU A 346 -4.30 -20.50 9.90
C GLU A 346 -4.34 -20.07 11.36
#